data_AF-A0A8S9KCQ4-F1
#
_entry.id   AF-A0A8S9KCQ4-F1
#
_cell.length_a   1.000
_cell.length_b   1.000
_cell.length_c   1.000
_cell.angle_alpha   90.00
_cell.angle_beta   90.00
_cell.angle_gamma   90.00
#
_symmetry.space_group_name_H-M   'P 1'
#
loop_
_entity.id
_entity.type
_entity.pdbx_description
1 polymer ?
#
loop_
_entity_poly.entity_id
_entity_poly.type
_entity_poly.pdbx_seq_one_letter_code
_entity_poly.pdbx_strand_id
1 'polypeptide(L)' 'MWTIKQQDLLMKERLSKMSLLDSLIGKQEPLAEYEEALKKKLITDLMSS' A
#
# COMPACT_ATOMS: atom_id res chain seq x y z
N MET A 1 12.24 -20.68 13.63
CA MET A 1 12.58 -20.13 12.29
C MET A 1 11.36 -19.85 11.39
N TRP A 2 10.14 -20.28 11.73
CA TRP A 2 8.94 -20.04 10.90
C TRP A 2 8.33 -18.64 11.10
N THR A 3 8.43 -18.11 12.32
CA THR A 3 7.89 -16.79 12.72
C THR A 3 8.55 -15.63 11.98
N ILE A 4 9.86 -15.71 11.75
CA ILE A 4 10.60 -14.70 10.97
C ILE A 4 10.09 -14.67 9.52
N LYS A 5 9.80 -15.83 8.94
CA LYS A 5 9.28 -15.93 7.58
C LYS A 5 7.85 -15.37 7.45
N GLN A 6 7.04 -15.49 8.50
CA GLN A 6 5.71 -14.87 8.57
C GLN A 6 5.77 -13.35 8.74
N GLN A 7 6.67 -12.85 9.59
CA GLN A 7 6.93 -11.41 9.69
C GLN A 7 7.44 -10.85 8.37
N ASP A 8 8.35 -11.54 7.67
CA ASP A 8 8.85 -11.13 6.36
C ASP A 8 7.72 -11.07 5.32
N LEU A 9 6.78 -12.03 5.36
CA LEU A 9 5.60 -12.03 4.49
C LEU A 9 4.68 -10.83 4.76
N LEU A 10 4.38 -10.57 6.04
CA LEU A 10 3.55 -9.44 6.47
C LEU A 10 4.22 -8.11 6.13
N MET A 11 5.53 -8.00 6.35
CA MET A 11 6.30 -6.82 5.99
C MET A 11 6.34 -6.62 4.49
N LYS A 12 6.51 -7.69 3.69
CA LYS A 12 6.44 -7.61 2.23
C LYS A 12 5.06 -7.21 1.73
N GLU A 13 3.98 -7.73 2.32
CA GLU A 13 2.62 -7.35 1.93
C GLU A 13 2.37 -5.87 2.23
N ARG A 14 2.79 -5.38 3.40
CA ARG A 14 2.74 -3.95 3.75
C ARG A 14 3.62 -3.12 2.81
N LEU A 15 4.83 -3.58 2.50
CA LEU A 15 5.77 -2.88 1.62
C LEU A 15 5.25 -2.82 0.18
N SER A 16 4.63 -3.88 -0.33
CA SER A 16 4.00 -3.92 -1.66
C SER A 16 2.81 -2.99 -1.74
N LYS A 17 1.93 -2.97 -0.73
CA LYS A 17 0.82 -2.00 -0.64
C LYS A 17 1.35 -0.56 -0.56
N MET A 18 2.41 -0.33 0.20
CA MET A 18 3.01 1.00 0.38
C MET A 18 3.73 1.48 -0.89
N SER A 19 4.44 0.59 -1.59
CA SER A 19 5.07 0.90 -2.88
C SER A 19 4.04 1.16 -3.99
N LEU A 20 2.91 0.44 -3.97
CA LEU A 20 1.78 0.71 -4.87
C LEU A 20 1.16 2.08 -4.59
N LEU A 21 0.98 2.43 -3.30
CA LEU A 21 0.56 3.77 -2.90
C LEU A 21 1.55 4.84 -3.34
N ASP A 22 2.85 4.61 -3.14
CA ASP A 22 3.89 5.57 -3.51
C ASP A 22 3.93 5.78 -5.02
N SER A 23 3.79 4.71 -5.81
CA SER A 23 3.66 4.82 -7.27
C SER A 23 2.38 5.53 -7.70
N LEU A 24 1.26 5.26 -7.02
CA LEU A 24 0.02 5.98 -7.24
C LEU A 24 0.22 7.47 -6.88
N ILE A 25 0.77 7.80 -5.70
CA ILE A 25 0.97 9.16 -5.18
C ILE A 25 1.96 9.94 -6.04
N GLY A 26 3.04 9.29 -6.47
CA GLY A 26 4.09 9.83 -7.32
C GLY A 26 3.68 10.00 -8.78
N LYS A 27 2.62 9.34 -9.24
CA LYS A 27 1.98 9.70 -10.52
C LYS A 27 1.31 11.06 -10.37
N GLN A 28 2.01 12.09 -10.86
CA GLN A 28 1.58 13.49 -10.92
C GLN A 28 0.51 13.75 -12.00
N GLU A 29 -0.04 12.70 -12.62
CA GLU A 29 -1.20 12.82 -13.48
C GLU A 29 -2.46 13.09 -12.63
N PRO A 30 -3.48 13.77 -13.18
CA PRO A 30 -4.77 13.89 -12.51
C PRO A 30 -5.34 12.49 -12.35
N LEU A 31 -5.07 11.90 -11.19
CA LEU A 31 -5.59 10.60 -10.83
C LEU A 31 -7.08 10.69 -10.93
N ALA A 32 -7.66 9.76 -11.69
CA ALA A 32 -9.10 9.68 -11.81
C ALA A 32 -9.71 9.63 -10.40
N GLU A 33 -10.94 10.13 -10.22
CA GLU A 33 -11.63 10.06 -8.92
C GLU A 33 -11.58 8.66 -8.29
N TYR A 34 -11.59 7.62 -9.14
CA TYR A 34 -11.36 6.23 -8.76
C TYR A 34 -9.96 5.97 -8.15
N GLU A 35 -8.89 6.49 -8.76
CA GLU A 35 -7.52 6.32 -8.27
C GLU A 35 -7.27 7.12 -6.98
N GLU A 36 -7.85 8.32 -6.83
CA GLU A 36 -7.84 9.05 -5.56
C GLU A 36 -8.58 8.30 -4.44
N ALA A 37 -9.76 7.75 -4.75
CA ALA A 37 -10.50 6.91 -3.81
C ALA A 37 -9.73 5.65 -3.46
N LEU A 38 -9.09 5.01 -4.44
CA LEU A 38 -8.28 3.80 -4.25
C LEU A 38 -7.05 4.09 -3.39
N LYS A 39 -6.36 5.23 -3.63
CA LYS A 39 -5.26 5.71 -2.78
C LYS A 39 -5.70 5.91 -1.35
N LYS A 40 -6.77 6.70 -1.11
CA LYS A 40 -7.29 6.93 0.23
C LYS A 40 -7.62 5.60 0.92
N LYS A 41 -8.28 4.69 0.20
CA LYS A 41 -8.65 3.37 0.73
C LYS A 41 -7.43 2.51 1.05
N LEU A 42 -6.38 2.50 0.22
CA LEU A 42 -5.14 1.77 0.51
C LEU A 42 -4.38 2.39 1.70
N ILE A 43 -4.34 3.72 1.82
CA ILE A 43 -3.72 4.40 2.98
C ILE A 43 -4.48 4.02 4.24
N THR A 44 -5.81 4.07 4.21
CA THR A 44 -6.65 3.67 5.33
C THR A 44 -6.46 2.18 5.68
N ASP A 45 -6.40 1.27 4.70
CA ASP A 45 -6.13 -0.16 4.93
C ASP A 45 -4.76 -0.38 5.60
N LEU A 46 -3.73 0.34 5.15
CA LEU A 46 -2.38 0.26 5.72
C LEU A 46 -2.25 0.85 7.12
N MET A 47 -2.93 1.96 7.38
CA MET A 47 -2.92 2.68 8.67
C MET A 47 -3.84 2.04 9.72
N SER A 48 -4.83 1.24 9.30
CA SER A 48 -5.78 0.57 10.21
C SER A 48 -5.30 -0.80 10.69
N SER A 49 -4.05 -1.19 10.37
CA SER A 49 -3.49 -2.52 10.66
C SER A 49 -2.25 -2.49 11.55
#